data_AF-A0A2R6CDR7-F1
#
_entry.id   AF-A0A2R6CDR7-F1
#
_cell.length_a   1.000
_cell.length_b   1.000
_cell.length_c   1.000
_cell.angle_alpha   90.00
_cell.angle_beta   90.00
_cell.angle_gamma   90.00
#
_symmetry.space_group_name_H-M   'P 1'
#
loop_
_entity.id
_entity.type
_entity.pdbx_description
1 polymer ?
#
loop_
_entity_poly.entity_id
_entity_poly.type
_entity_poly.pdbx_seq_one_letter_code
_entity_poly.pdbx_strand_id
1 'polypeptide(L)'
;HEKLKGRETEVAAIDKIDKQVQRLEAALQKAEWEYQTRSMSTLAAKNLEKEIEELEAKLEAAKKKQEVYKETLELKRQYDEKLNEFRSLKDKFRSTVSELDEVRSRAASLLAEAKKVKAEADECHQRYIQHANEVIKYQAELNAVRLQIREDRREMRQRSQFEQRAKVNKVLVEKAAKAKEKLDKGEKLNFEELQALLLADELGQQDSPKKLGE
;
A
#
# COMPACT_ATOMS: atom_id res chain seq x y z
N HIS A 1 -45.48 -19.22 20.57
CA HIS A 1 -46.76 -19.60 21.19
C HIS A 1 -47.37 -18.50 22.05
N GLU A 2 -46.64 -17.81 22.93
CA GLU A 2 -47.21 -16.73 23.77
C GLU A 2 -47.70 -15.50 22.98
N LYS A 3 -46.96 -15.04 21.96
CA LYS A 3 -47.40 -13.93 21.10
C LYS A 3 -48.67 -14.22 20.30
N LEU A 4 -48.91 -15.49 19.95
CA LEU A 4 -50.12 -15.93 19.25
C LEU A 4 -51.30 -15.97 20.22
N LYS A 5 -51.10 -16.51 21.43
CA LYS A 5 -52.11 -16.47 22.50
C LYS A 5 -52.53 -15.04 22.87
N GLY A 6 -51.58 -14.10 22.91
CA GLY A 6 -51.88 -12.67 23.14
C GLY A 6 -52.77 -12.07 22.06
N ARG A 7 -52.46 -12.34 20.78
CA ARG A 7 -53.29 -11.89 19.65
C ARG A 7 -54.69 -12.51 19.65
N GLU A 8 -54.81 -13.79 19.99
CA GLU A 8 -56.10 -14.48 20.11
C GLU A 8 -56.97 -13.85 21.21
N THR A 9 -56.37 -13.49 22.36
CA THR A 9 -57.11 -12.81 23.44
C THR A 9 -57.52 -11.38 23.10
N GLU A 10 -56.74 -10.68 22.29
CA GLU A 10 -57.03 -9.31 21.84
C GLU A 10 -58.16 -9.28 20.80
N VAL A 11 -58.16 -10.23 19.86
CA VAL A 11 -59.25 -10.40 18.87
C VAL A 11 -60.54 -10.82 19.57
N ALA A 12 -60.47 -11.74 20.54
CA ALA A 12 -61.62 -12.14 21.34
C ALA A 12 -62.21 -10.98 22.17
N ALA A 13 -61.38 -10.00 22.57
CA ALA A 13 -61.85 -8.80 23.27
C ALA A 13 -62.62 -7.86 22.35
N ILE A 14 -62.18 -7.69 21.09
CA ILE A 14 -62.90 -6.91 20.07
C ILE A 14 -64.24 -7.57 19.75
N ASP A 15 -64.25 -8.88 19.48
CA ASP A 15 -65.49 -9.61 19.21
C ASP A 15 -66.52 -9.50 20.35
N LYS A 16 -66.04 -9.39 21.60
CA LYS A 16 -66.89 -9.20 22.77
C LYS A 16 -67.48 -7.79 22.83
N ILE A 17 -66.69 -6.77 22.48
CA ILE A 17 -67.15 -5.38 22.40
C ILE A 17 -68.14 -5.22 21.24
N ASP A 18 -67.88 -5.83 20.09
CA ASP A 18 -68.76 -5.81 18.92
C ASP A 18 -70.11 -6.47 19.22
N LYS A 19 -70.11 -7.62 19.90
CA LYS A 19 -71.33 -8.27 20.39
C LYS A 19 -72.07 -7.42 21.42
N GLN A 20 -71.38 -6.63 22.23
CA GLN A 20 -72.02 -5.69 23.16
C GLN A 20 -72.67 -4.52 22.42
N VAL A 21 -72.00 -3.94 21.42
CA VAL A 21 -72.55 -2.87 20.58
C VAL A 21 -73.80 -3.36 19.85
N GLN A 22 -73.74 -4.53 19.22
CA GLN A 22 -74.90 -5.13 18.51
C GLN A 22 -76.09 -5.42 19.44
N ARG A 23 -75.83 -5.86 20.68
CA ARG A 23 -76.88 -6.09 21.68
C ARG A 23 -77.52 -4.79 22.15
N LEU A 24 -76.72 -3.73 22.33
CA LEU A 24 -77.23 -2.40 22.69
C LEU A 24 -78.02 -1.79 21.53
N GLU A 25 -77.57 -1.94 20.28
CA GLU A 25 -78.30 -1.51 19.08
C GLU A 25 -79.65 -2.21 18.95
N ALA A 26 -79.69 -3.52 19.16
CA ALA A 26 -80.94 -4.28 19.12
C ALA A 26 -81.89 -3.96 20.29
N ALA A 27 -81.36 -3.59 21.46
CA ALA A 27 -82.17 -3.16 22.61
C ALA A 27 -82.75 -1.76 22.39
N LEU A 28 -81.95 -0.85 21.83
CA LEU A 28 -82.35 0.50 21.46
C LEU A 28 -83.46 0.47 20.40
N GLN A 29 -83.27 -0.30 19.31
CA GLN A 29 -84.29 -0.46 18.27
C GLN A 29 -85.61 -1.01 18.80
N LYS A 30 -85.58 -1.92 19.79
CA LYS A 30 -86.79 -2.44 20.44
C LYS A 30 -87.49 -1.36 21.27
N ALA A 31 -86.73 -0.61 22.07
CA ALA A 31 -87.26 0.47 22.90
C ALA A 31 -87.86 1.60 22.04
N GLU A 32 -87.20 1.97 20.94
CA GLU A 32 -87.69 2.94 19.95
C GLU A 32 -88.98 2.46 19.26
N TRP A 33 -89.03 1.18 18.88
CA TRP A 33 -90.22 0.59 18.27
C TRP A 33 -91.40 0.56 19.24
N GLU A 34 -91.17 0.18 20.50
CA GLU A 34 -92.18 0.19 21.56
C GLU A 34 -92.68 1.60 21.87
N TYR A 35 -91.81 2.60 21.83
CA TYR A 35 -92.17 4.01 21.96
C TYR A 35 -93.06 4.49 20.80
N GLN A 36 -92.79 4.06 19.57
CA GLN A 36 -93.53 4.49 18.37
C GLN A 36 -94.88 3.78 18.19
N THR A 37 -94.99 2.49 18.55
CA THR A 37 -96.18 1.67 18.24
C THR A 37 -97.17 1.53 19.41
N ARG A 38 -96.78 1.87 20.64
CA ARG A 38 -97.62 1.66 21.83
C ARG A 38 -98.22 2.98 22.34
N SER A 39 -99.54 3.05 22.47
CA SER A 39 -100.19 4.16 23.17
C SER A 39 -100.01 4.00 24.68
N MET A 40 -99.20 4.86 25.29
CA MET A 40 -98.82 4.80 26.70
C MET A 40 -99.27 6.05 27.46
N SER A 41 -99.34 5.97 28.79
CA SER A 41 -99.57 7.15 29.62
C SER A 41 -98.36 8.09 29.57
N THR A 42 -98.58 9.39 29.80
CA THR A 42 -97.52 10.42 29.75
C THR A 42 -96.35 10.14 30.69
N LEU A 43 -96.57 9.38 31.77
CA LEU A 43 -95.55 9.02 32.75
C LEU A 43 -94.70 7.83 32.29
N ALA A 44 -95.32 6.86 31.61
CA ALA A 44 -94.61 5.73 31.03
C ALA A 44 -93.82 6.11 29.78
N ALA A 45 -94.32 7.03 28.96
CA ALA A 45 -93.59 7.60 27.82
C ALA A 45 -92.30 8.32 28.26
N LYS A 46 -92.36 9.14 29.31
CA LYS A 46 -91.18 9.83 29.88
C LYS A 46 -90.14 8.88 30.48
N ASN A 47 -90.56 7.72 30.98
CA ASN A 47 -89.62 6.72 31.49
C ASN A 47 -88.93 5.97 30.34
N LEU A 48 -89.66 5.65 29.26
CA LEU A 48 -89.09 5.08 28.04
C LEU A 48 -88.12 6.05 27.35
N GLU A 49 -88.42 7.35 27.30
CA GLU A 49 -87.50 8.36 26.78
C GLU A 49 -86.16 8.37 27.54
N LYS A 50 -86.20 8.31 28.88
CA LYS A 50 -84.99 8.22 29.71
C LYS A 50 -84.22 6.91 29.48
N GLU A 51 -84.92 5.79 29.31
CA GLU A 51 -84.29 4.51 29.00
C GLU A 51 -83.60 4.53 27.62
N ILE A 52 -84.21 5.19 26.63
CA ILE A 52 -83.61 5.40 25.30
C ILE A 52 -82.37 6.30 25.43
N GLU A 53 -82.44 7.45 26.11
CA GLU A 53 -81.29 8.34 26.32
C GLU A 53 -80.12 7.62 27.03
N GLU A 54 -80.42 6.79 28.04
CA GLU A 54 -79.40 5.99 28.71
C GLU A 54 -78.80 4.90 27.80
N LEU A 55 -79.59 4.27 26.95
CA LEU A 55 -79.13 3.26 25.99
C LEU A 55 -78.28 3.90 24.89
N GLU A 56 -78.66 5.08 24.38
CA GLU A 56 -77.87 5.89 23.45
C GLU A 56 -76.51 6.26 24.05
N ALA A 57 -76.48 6.75 25.29
CA ALA A 57 -75.24 7.10 25.97
C ALA A 57 -74.33 5.87 26.17
N LYS A 58 -74.90 4.72 26.53
CA LYS A 58 -74.15 3.44 26.68
C LYS A 58 -73.62 2.95 25.34
N LEU A 59 -74.38 3.15 24.26
CA LEU A 59 -74.01 2.75 22.90
C LEU A 59 -72.91 3.64 22.32
N GLU A 60 -72.99 4.96 22.50
CA GLU A 60 -71.89 5.88 22.16
C GLU A 60 -70.61 5.54 22.90
N ALA A 61 -70.69 5.27 24.22
CA ALA A 61 -69.53 4.89 25.01
C ALA A 61 -68.90 3.57 24.52
N ALA A 62 -69.73 2.60 24.12
CA ALA A 62 -69.27 1.34 23.57
C ALA A 62 -68.61 1.51 22.18
N LYS A 63 -69.16 2.38 21.31
CA LYS A 63 -68.57 2.71 20.00
C LYS A 63 -67.21 3.42 20.14
N LYS A 64 -67.12 4.44 21.00
CA LYS A 64 -65.86 5.12 21.32
C LYS A 64 -64.80 4.14 21.85
N LYS A 65 -65.22 3.20 22.71
CA LYS A 65 -64.31 2.14 23.22
C LYS A 65 -63.83 1.21 22.10
N GLN A 66 -64.69 0.87 21.15
CA GLN A 66 -64.34 0.03 20.00
C GLN A 66 -63.32 0.73 19.09
N GLU A 67 -63.53 2.02 18.79
CA GLU A 67 -62.62 2.84 17.98
C GLU A 67 -61.23 2.93 18.61
N VAL A 68 -61.15 3.32 19.88
CA VAL A 68 -59.86 3.38 20.61
C VAL A 68 -59.16 2.02 20.61
N TYR A 69 -59.91 0.91 20.76
CA TYR A 69 -59.31 -0.42 20.72
C TYR A 69 -58.73 -0.76 19.34
N LYS A 70 -59.43 -0.40 18.25
CA LYS A 70 -58.92 -0.56 16.88
C LYS A 70 -57.64 0.26 16.66
N GLU A 71 -57.65 1.52 17.06
CA GLU A 71 -56.47 2.41 16.97
C GLU A 71 -55.28 1.83 17.73
N THR A 72 -55.48 1.33 18.96
CA THR A 72 -54.38 0.72 19.73
C THR A 72 -53.81 -0.53 19.06
N LEU A 73 -54.64 -1.30 18.36
CA LEU A 73 -54.21 -2.51 17.66
C LEU A 73 -53.43 -2.17 16.39
N GLU A 74 -53.87 -1.15 15.65
CA GLU A 74 -53.13 -0.60 14.52
C GLU A 74 -51.78 -0.04 14.95
N LEU A 75 -51.73 0.70 16.06
CA LEU A 75 -50.50 1.26 16.60
C LEU A 75 -49.53 0.16 17.05
N LYS A 76 -50.04 -0.90 17.69
CA LYS A 76 -49.23 -2.09 18.02
C LYS A 76 -48.69 -2.78 16.78
N ARG A 77 -49.49 -2.91 15.71
CA ARG A 77 -49.04 -3.50 14.44
C ARG A 77 -47.90 -2.69 13.84
N GLN A 78 -48.06 -1.36 13.78
CA GLN A 78 -47.01 -0.45 13.30
C GLN A 78 -45.74 -0.56 14.16
N TYR A 79 -45.88 -0.65 15.48
CA TYR A 79 -44.75 -0.86 16.40
C TYR A 79 -44.02 -2.17 16.11
N ASP A 80 -44.74 -3.29 15.98
CA ASP A 80 -44.15 -4.60 15.65
C ASP A 80 -43.44 -4.57 14.28
N GLU A 81 -44.00 -3.89 13.29
CA GLU A 81 -43.39 -3.69 11.97
C GLU A 81 -42.08 -2.91 12.08
N LYS A 82 -42.08 -1.77 12.78
CA LYS A 82 -40.85 -0.99 13.02
C LYS A 82 -39.81 -1.75 13.82
N LEU A 83 -40.23 -2.58 14.75
CA LEU A 83 -39.33 -3.41 15.54
C LEU A 83 -38.69 -4.51 14.68
N ASN A 84 -39.43 -5.09 13.73
CA ASN A 84 -38.89 -6.04 12.76
C ASN A 84 -37.95 -5.37 11.75
N GLU A 85 -38.31 -4.19 11.24
CA GLU A 85 -37.42 -3.36 10.41
C GLU A 85 -36.10 -3.10 11.14
N PHE A 86 -36.16 -2.66 12.40
CA PHE A 86 -34.98 -2.39 13.21
C PHE A 86 -34.11 -3.63 13.43
N ARG A 87 -34.72 -4.80 13.69
CA ARG A 87 -33.97 -6.06 13.80
C ARG A 87 -33.27 -6.42 12.49
N SER A 88 -33.97 -6.32 11.37
CA SER A 88 -33.38 -6.58 10.05
C SER A 88 -32.22 -5.62 9.74
N LEU A 89 -32.35 -4.36 10.14
CA LEU A 89 -31.30 -3.35 9.95
C LEU A 89 -30.11 -3.64 10.85
N LYS A 90 -30.34 -4.07 12.09
CA LYS A 90 -29.28 -4.49 13.02
C LYS A 90 -28.51 -5.70 12.49
N ASP A 91 -29.20 -6.67 11.88
CA ASP A 91 -28.56 -7.83 11.28
C ASP A 91 -27.70 -7.45 10.06
N LYS A 92 -28.21 -6.56 9.20
CA LYS A 92 -27.42 -5.97 8.09
C LYS A 92 -26.22 -5.16 8.59
N PHE A 93 -26.38 -4.41 9.67
CA PHE A 93 -25.28 -3.68 10.28
C PHE A 93 -24.21 -4.64 10.81
N ARG A 94 -24.62 -5.75 11.42
CA ARG A 94 -23.70 -6.78 11.91
C ARG A 94 -22.95 -7.48 10.77
N SER A 95 -23.63 -7.79 9.66
CA SER A 95 -22.99 -8.40 8.50
C SER A 95 -21.97 -7.47 7.86
N THR A 96 -22.34 -6.20 7.65
CA THR A 96 -21.43 -5.18 7.08
C THR A 96 -20.21 -4.92 7.97
N VAL A 97 -20.36 -4.93 9.30
CA VAL A 97 -19.21 -4.85 10.22
C VAL A 97 -18.30 -6.08 10.10
N SER A 98 -18.88 -7.29 9.98
CA SER A 98 -18.10 -8.51 9.76
C SER A 98 -17.32 -8.46 8.44
N GLU A 99 -17.95 -8.02 7.36
CA GLU A 99 -17.31 -7.82 6.05
C GLU A 99 -16.17 -6.80 6.13
N LEU A 100 -16.37 -5.70 6.87
CA LEU A 100 -15.34 -4.68 7.08
C LEU A 100 -14.13 -5.25 7.83
N ASP A 101 -14.35 -6.06 8.86
CA ASP A 101 -13.27 -6.68 9.63
C ASP A 101 -12.48 -7.69 8.79
N GLU A 102 -13.15 -8.47 7.93
CA GLU A 102 -12.48 -9.32 6.95
C GLU A 102 -11.62 -8.53 5.97
N VAL A 103 -12.16 -7.44 5.42
CA VAL A 103 -11.43 -6.57 4.48
C VAL A 103 -10.23 -5.93 5.18
N ARG A 104 -10.37 -5.48 6.43
CA ARG A 104 -9.27 -4.96 7.25
C ARG A 104 -8.19 -6.02 7.46
N SER A 105 -8.57 -7.26 7.75
CA SER A 105 -7.62 -8.36 7.90
C SER A 105 -6.85 -8.63 6.60
N ARG A 106 -7.54 -8.65 5.46
CA ARG A 106 -6.90 -8.82 4.13
C ARG A 106 -5.98 -7.64 3.80
N ALA A 107 -6.38 -6.42 4.12
CA ALA A 107 -5.54 -5.24 3.92
C ALA A 107 -4.28 -5.30 4.79
N ALA A 108 -4.39 -5.75 6.04
CA ALA A 108 -3.25 -5.92 6.93
C ALA A 108 -2.28 -7.00 6.42
N SER A 109 -2.76 -8.12 5.89
CA SER A 109 -1.90 -9.16 5.32
C SER A 109 -1.18 -8.66 4.07
N LEU A 110 -1.89 -7.99 3.15
CA LEU A 110 -1.28 -7.39 1.95
C LEU A 110 -0.24 -6.33 2.29
N LEU A 111 -0.49 -5.50 3.32
CA LEU A 111 0.50 -4.53 3.79
C LEU A 111 1.74 -5.22 4.39
N ALA A 112 1.57 -6.34 5.09
CA ALA A 112 2.69 -7.11 5.61
C ALA A 112 3.52 -7.74 4.47
N GLU A 113 2.86 -8.28 3.45
CA GLU A 113 3.52 -8.81 2.23
C GLU A 113 4.27 -7.71 1.48
N ALA A 114 3.64 -6.55 1.26
CA ALA A 114 4.28 -5.40 0.61
C ALA A 114 5.53 -4.93 1.38
N LYS A 115 5.49 -4.93 2.71
CA LYS A 115 6.65 -4.61 3.54
C LYS A 115 7.77 -5.64 3.40
N LYS A 116 7.46 -6.93 3.31
CA LYS A 116 8.46 -7.98 3.06
C LYS A 116 9.13 -7.82 1.70
N VAL A 117 8.34 -7.64 0.64
CA VAL A 117 8.85 -7.42 -0.71
C VAL A 117 9.73 -6.17 -0.76
N LYS A 118 9.33 -5.09 -0.08
CA LYS A 118 10.15 -3.89 0.01
C LYS A 118 11.49 -4.17 0.71
N ALA A 119 11.47 -4.89 1.83
CA ALA A 119 12.70 -5.25 2.54
C ALA A 119 13.63 -6.11 1.67
N GLU A 120 13.09 -7.10 0.95
CA GLU A 120 13.85 -7.93 0.00
C GLU A 120 14.45 -7.08 -1.14
N ALA A 121 13.70 -6.11 -1.67
CA ALA A 121 14.18 -5.19 -2.69
C ALA A 121 15.31 -4.28 -2.16
N ASP A 122 15.17 -3.76 -0.94
CA ASP A 122 16.18 -2.93 -0.28
C ASP A 122 17.46 -3.74 -0.03
N GLU A 123 17.36 -5.01 0.40
CA GLU A 123 18.51 -5.92 0.55
C GLU A 123 19.20 -6.19 -0.79
N CYS A 124 18.43 -6.48 -1.85
CA CYS A 124 19.00 -6.69 -3.19
C CYS A 124 19.70 -5.43 -3.70
N HIS A 125 19.12 -4.25 -3.46
CA HIS A 125 19.73 -2.98 -3.83
C HIS A 125 21.04 -2.73 -3.07
N GLN A 126 21.09 -3.04 -1.77
CA GLN A 126 22.33 -2.94 -0.99
C GLN A 126 23.42 -3.86 -1.55
N ARG A 127 23.08 -5.13 -1.88
CA ARG A 127 24.04 -6.06 -2.52
C ARG A 127 24.52 -5.54 -3.87
N TYR A 128 23.62 -4.97 -4.67
CA TYR A 128 23.99 -4.34 -5.93
C TYR A 128 25.00 -3.20 -5.73
N ILE A 129 24.76 -2.31 -4.76
CA ILE A 129 25.70 -1.21 -4.44
C ILE A 129 27.06 -1.76 -3.99
N GLN A 130 27.07 -2.80 -3.15
CA GLN A 130 28.32 -3.44 -2.72
C GLN A 130 29.13 -3.98 -3.90
N HIS A 131 28.49 -4.74 -4.79
CA HIS A 131 29.16 -5.26 -5.98
C HIS A 131 29.57 -4.16 -6.95
N ALA A 132 28.77 -3.10 -7.12
CA ALA A 132 29.15 -1.95 -7.93
C ALA A 132 30.42 -1.28 -7.38
N ASN A 133 30.52 -1.13 -6.06
CA ASN A 133 31.72 -0.59 -5.41
C ASN A 133 32.93 -1.52 -5.55
N GLU A 134 32.75 -2.83 -5.46
CA GLU A 134 33.81 -3.82 -5.72
C GLU A 134 34.31 -3.72 -7.17
N VAL A 135 33.42 -3.60 -8.14
CA VAL A 135 33.79 -3.41 -9.55
C VAL A 135 34.61 -2.13 -9.74
N ILE A 136 34.23 -1.03 -9.10
CA ILE A 136 35.01 0.23 -9.14
C ILE A 136 36.42 0.02 -8.56
N LYS A 137 36.54 -0.70 -7.43
CA LYS A 137 37.84 -1.04 -6.84
C LYS A 137 38.70 -1.87 -7.79
N TYR A 138 38.15 -2.95 -8.36
CA TYR A 138 38.86 -3.79 -9.32
C TYR A 138 39.25 -3.03 -10.59
N GLN A 139 38.41 -2.10 -11.06
CA GLN A 139 38.76 -1.23 -12.19
C GLN A 139 39.93 -0.29 -11.85
N ALA A 140 39.96 0.26 -10.64
CA ALA A 140 41.07 1.08 -10.17
C ALA A 140 42.38 0.28 -10.07
N GLU A 141 42.33 -0.92 -9.49
CA GLU A 141 43.47 -1.84 -9.41
C GLU A 141 43.98 -2.24 -10.80
N LEU A 142 43.08 -2.60 -11.71
CA LEU A 142 43.40 -2.96 -13.09
C LEU A 142 44.05 -1.79 -13.84
N ASN A 143 43.58 -0.56 -13.61
CA ASN A 143 44.19 0.63 -14.19
C ASN A 143 45.58 0.92 -13.59
N ALA A 144 45.78 0.70 -12.29
CA ALA A 144 47.09 0.81 -11.66
C ALA A 144 48.10 -0.19 -12.24
N VAL A 145 47.71 -1.47 -12.36
CA VAL A 145 48.54 -2.51 -12.98
C VAL A 145 48.85 -2.18 -14.45
N ARG A 146 47.87 -1.67 -15.20
CA ARG A 146 48.09 -1.21 -16.59
C ARG A 146 49.11 -0.08 -16.67
N LEU A 147 49.09 0.85 -15.71
CA LEU A 147 50.06 1.94 -15.65
C LEU A 147 51.46 1.40 -15.36
N GLN A 148 51.59 0.51 -14.37
CA GLN A 148 52.85 -0.13 -14.03
C GLN A 148 53.45 -0.92 -15.22
N ILE A 149 52.64 -1.70 -15.94
CA ILE A 149 53.09 -2.39 -17.16
C ILE A 149 53.59 -1.41 -18.23
N ARG A 150 52.98 -0.23 -18.35
CA ARG A 150 53.44 0.81 -19.30
C ARG A 150 54.78 1.40 -18.87
N GLU A 151 54.97 1.64 -17.59
CA GLU A 151 56.22 2.13 -16.99
C GLU A 151 57.33 1.09 -17.16
N ASP A 152 57.10 -0.16 -16.79
CA ASP A 152 58.05 -1.27 -16.99
C ASP A 152 58.46 -1.43 -18.46
N ARG A 153 57.49 -1.33 -19.39
CA ARG A 153 57.78 -1.34 -20.84
C ARG A 153 58.58 -0.13 -21.30
N ARG A 154 58.44 1.03 -20.66
CA ARG A 154 59.26 2.22 -20.95
C ARG A 154 60.67 2.02 -20.40
N GLU A 155 60.80 1.55 -19.16
CA GLU A 155 62.09 1.24 -18.55
C GLU A 155 62.87 0.19 -19.35
N MET A 156 62.24 -0.91 -19.74
CA MET A 156 62.87 -1.96 -20.54
C MET A 156 63.37 -1.44 -21.89
N ARG A 157 62.60 -0.54 -22.54
CA ARG A 157 63.04 0.12 -23.78
C ARG A 157 64.24 1.04 -23.54
N GLN A 158 64.22 1.83 -22.47
CA GLN A 158 65.34 2.70 -22.12
C GLN A 158 66.60 1.91 -21.77
N ARG A 159 66.49 0.85 -20.96
CA ARG A 159 67.60 -0.06 -20.63
C ARG A 159 68.15 -0.73 -21.88
N SER A 160 67.29 -1.24 -22.76
CA SER A 160 67.73 -1.85 -24.02
C SER A 160 68.45 -0.85 -24.93
N GLN A 161 67.96 0.38 -25.05
CA GLN A 161 68.66 1.43 -25.80
C GLN A 161 69.99 1.81 -25.16
N PHE A 162 70.05 1.91 -23.83
CA PHE A 162 71.28 2.18 -23.11
C PHE A 162 72.31 1.06 -23.29
N GLU A 163 71.89 -0.21 -23.19
CA GLU A 163 72.74 -1.36 -23.45
C GLU A 163 73.24 -1.42 -24.90
N GLN A 164 72.38 -1.11 -25.88
CA GLN A 164 72.78 -1.03 -27.28
C GLN A 164 73.80 0.09 -27.50
N ARG A 165 73.55 1.28 -26.96
CA ARG A 165 74.51 2.40 -27.01
C ARG A 165 75.82 2.05 -26.32
N ALA A 166 75.78 1.41 -25.16
CA ALA A 166 76.97 0.96 -24.44
C ALA A 166 77.76 -0.09 -25.22
N LYS A 167 77.09 -1.04 -25.89
CA LYS A 167 77.75 -2.02 -26.77
C LYS A 167 78.40 -1.35 -27.98
N VAL A 168 77.69 -0.43 -28.64
CA VAL A 168 78.24 0.34 -29.77
C VAL A 168 79.44 1.18 -29.32
N ASN A 169 79.33 1.89 -28.20
CA ASN A 169 80.42 2.68 -27.63
C ASN A 169 81.62 1.81 -27.27
N LYS A 170 81.43 0.63 -26.66
CA LYS A 170 82.54 -0.31 -26.38
C LYS A 170 83.28 -0.72 -27.66
N VAL A 171 82.54 -1.11 -28.70
CA VAL A 171 83.12 -1.48 -29.99
C VAL A 171 83.86 -0.30 -30.63
N LEU A 172 83.32 0.92 -30.54
CA LEU A 172 83.98 2.13 -31.03
C LEU A 172 85.28 2.43 -30.27
N VAL A 173 85.27 2.32 -28.94
CA VAL A 173 86.46 2.54 -28.10
C VAL A 173 87.54 1.49 -28.37
N GLU A 174 87.17 0.21 -28.52
CA GLU A 174 88.14 -0.84 -28.89
C GLU A 174 88.75 -0.62 -30.27
N LYS A 175 87.94 -0.18 -31.25
CA LYS A 175 88.44 0.18 -32.59
C LYS A 175 89.34 1.41 -32.54
N ALA A 176 88.98 2.43 -31.75
CA ALA A 176 89.80 3.62 -31.56
C ALA A 176 91.12 3.32 -30.82
N ALA A 177 91.11 2.43 -29.83
CA ALA A 177 92.33 1.99 -29.14
C ALA A 177 93.28 1.25 -30.09
N LYS A 178 92.76 0.31 -30.90
CA LYS A 178 93.55 -0.37 -31.94
C LYS A 178 94.08 0.60 -33.01
N ALA A 179 93.31 1.63 -33.35
CA ALA A 179 93.72 2.67 -34.27
C ALA A 179 94.82 3.57 -33.67
N LYS A 180 94.75 3.94 -32.37
CA LYS A 180 95.83 4.64 -31.64
C LYS A 180 97.12 3.81 -31.63
N GLU A 181 97.04 2.52 -31.32
CA GLU A 181 98.21 1.65 -31.32
C GLU A 181 98.86 1.51 -32.71
N LYS A 182 98.07 1.54 -33.80
CA LYS A 182 98.60 1.55 -35.18
C LYS A 182 99.21 2.89 -35.57
N LEU A 183 98.62 4.00 -35.11
CA LEU A 183 99.16 5.35 -35.28
C LEU A 183 100.54 5.46 -34.59
N ASP A 184 100.65 4.99 -33.35
CA ASP A 184 101.88 5.02 -32.55
C ASP A 184 102.98 4.14 -33.16
N LYS A 185 102.61 3.07 -33.87
CA LYS A 185 103.52 2.19 -34.62
C LYS A 185 103.88 2.72 -36.01
N GLY A 186 103.30 3.84 -36.45
CA GLY A 186 103.59 4.48 -37.75
C GLY A 186 102.97 3.77 -38.96
N GLU A 187 101.98 2.91 -38.76
CA GLU A 187 101.29 2.18 -39.83
C GLU A 187 100.16 3.03 -40.45
N LYS A 188 99.86 2.81 -41.74
CA LYS A 188 98.78 3.53 -42.43
C LYS A 188 97.42 3.10 -41.87
N LEU A 189 96.63 4.06 -41.39
CA LEU A 189 95.26 3.85 -40.92
C LEU A 189 94.27 3.77 -42.08
N ASN A 190 93.25 2.91 -41.93
CA ASN A 190 92.11 2.89 -42.83
C ASN A 190 91.11 4.00 -42.48
N PHE A 191 90.30 4.45 -43.46
CA PHE A 191 89.33 5.54 -43.29
C PHE A 191 88.33 5.29 -42.14
N GLU A 192 87.88 4.05 -41.97
CA GLU A 192 86.99 3.65 -40.87
C GLU A 192 87.66 3.73 -39.48
N GLU A 193 88.97 3.54 -39.41
CA GLU A 193 89.76 3.62 -38.18
C GLU A 193 90.03 5.09 -37.79
N LEU A 194 90.25 5.95 -38.78
CA LEU A 194 90.33 7.41 -38.60
C LEU A 194 88.98 8.00 -38.15
N GLN A 195 87.88 7.55 -38.75
CA GLN A 195 86.53 7.98 -38.35
C GLN A 195 86.20 7.52 -36.92
N ALA A 196 86.60 6.31 -36.54
CA ALA A 196 86.43 5.81 -35.18
C ALA A 196 87.23 6.59 -34.14
N LEU A 197 88.46 7.04 -34.48
CA LEU A 197 89.26 7.91 -33.61
C LEU A 197 88.60 9.27 -33.38
N LEU A 198 88.13 9.90 -34.46
CA LEU A 198 87.53 11.23 -34.40
C LEU A 198 86.22 11.21 -33.59
N LEU A 199 85.37 10.21 -33.84
CA LEU A 199 84.13 10.01 -33.09
C LEU A 199 84.37 9.63 -31.61
N ALA A 200 85.45 8.91 -31.31
CA ALA A 200 85.81 8.58 -29.92
C ALA A 200 86.36 9.79 -29.14
N ASP A 201 87.14 10.67 -29.77
CA ASP A 201 87.61 11.92 -29.16
C ASP A 201 86.45 12.90 -28.92
N GLU A 202 85.48 12.97 -29.83
CA GLU A 202 84.26 13.79 -29.66
C GLU A 202 83.38 13.28 -28.49
N LEU A 203 83.27 11.96 -28.32
CA LEU A 203 82.55 11.36 -27.17
C LEU A 203 83.27 11.63 -25.83
N GLY A 204 84.61 11.63 -25.81
CA GLY A 204 85.41 11.97 -24.63
C GLY A 204 85.30 13.45 -24.21
N GLN A 205 85.02 14.36 -25.15
CA GLN A 205 84.81 15.79 -24.86
C GLN A 205 83.43 16.10 -24.28
N GLN A 206 82.42 15.25 -24.48
CA GLN A 206 81.07 15.46 -23.92
C GLN A 206 80.94 15.10 -22.44
N ASP A 207 81.81 14.24 -21.90
CA ASP A 207 81.86 13.88 -20.47
C ASP A 207 82.68 14.86 -19.62
N SER A 208 83.24 15.92 -20.22
CA SER A 208 83.82 17.05 -19.47
C SER A 208 82.68 17.98 -19.04
N PRO A 209 82.37 18.14 -17.74
CA PRO A 209 81.39 19.12 -17.33
C PRO A 209 81.88 20.50 -17.76
N LYS A 210 81.15 21.14 -18.67
CA LYS A 210 81.23 22.60 -18.82
C LYS A 210 81.01 23.18 -17.43
N LYS A 211 82.10 23.61 -16.79
CA LYS A 211 82.04 24.51 -15.65
C LYS A 211 81.21 25.71 -16.12
N LEU A 212 79.98 25.80 -15.62
CA LEU A 212 79.24 27.06 -15.58
C LEU A 212 80.07 27.99 -14.70
N GLY A 213 80.81 28.87 -15.36
CA GLY A 213 81.44 30.04 -14.76
C GLY A 213 80.78 31.26 -15.39
N GLU A 214 80.23 32.09 -14.49
CA GLU A 214 79.64 33.44 -14.67
C GLU A 214 78.21 33.53 -15.20
#